data_AF-A0A117LEY5-F1
#
_entry.id   AF-A0A117LEY5-F1
#
_cell.length_a   1.000
_cell.length_b   1.000
_cell.length_c   1.000
_cell.angle_alpha   90.00
_cell.angle_beta   90.00
_cell.angle_gamma   90.00
#
_symmetry.space_group_name_H-M   'P 1'
#
loop_
_entity.id
_entity.type
_entity.pdbx_description
1 polymer ?
#
loop_
_entity_poly.entity_id
_entity_poly.type
_entity_poly.pdbx_seq_one_letter_code
_entity_poly.pdbx_strand_id
1 'polypeptide(L)'
;LYRDYDPGIPITCRMEPQKADSSIDITTISFSDLKYYFQCPYGFKMRNIYGFNVGFNERLGYGKSIHSALAEVHRSIKDQETITEEMVRDLSETHLHFPYAYDENLRRDMGAKAKKMLSTYIEAKKDLKDVEYVEMDVAIKFSDEILVLGRIDLVRKSDTGEIVIVDFKTNEDAQEEEISQDQLLLYALGYTYTTGKMADFIEIYNLDSGVEDRRAIRLDLLIDLEKRVIEAGRNIRKGTVGFTDNCAKCDFRGICPKPANADLKLTDHDDHS
;
A
#
# COMPACT_ATOMS: atom_id res chain seq x y z
N LEU A 1 44.88 6.43 -32.13
CA LEU A 1 43.86 5.52 -32.69
C LEU A 1 42.51 5.98 -32.15
N TYR A 2 41.98 7.03 -32.78
CA TYR A 2 40.68 7.61 -32.46
C TYR A 2 39.59 6.68 -33.00
N ARG A 3 38.60 6.37 -32.14
CA ARG A 3 37.42 5.57 -32.49
C ARG A 3 36.52 6.37 -33.41
N ASP A 4 36.11 5.75 -34.50
CA ASP A 4 35.17 6.29 -35.48
C ASP A 4 33.84 6.68 -34.83
N TYR A 5 33.41 7.90 -35.14
CA TYR A 5 32.14 8.50 -34.79
C TYR A 5 31.11 8.05 -35.84
N ASP A 6 30.12 7.26 -35.47
CA ASP A 6 29.03 6.83 -36.36
C ASP A 6 28.08 8.02 -36.61
N PRO A 7 28.01 8.58 -37.83
CA PRO A 7 27.24 9.78 -38.11
C PRO A 7 25.76 9.43 -38.26
N GLY A 8 25.05 9.45 -37.13
CA GLY A 8 23.64 9.84 -37.01
C GLY A 8 22.64 9.18 -37.97
N ILE A 9 21.90 8.19 -37.46
CA ILE A 9 20.59 7.83 -38.01
C ILE A 9 19.71 9.08 -37.93
N PRO A 10 19.21 9.62 -39.06
CA PRO A 10 18.31 10.76 -39.02
C PRO A 10 17.00 10.31 -38.36
N ILE A 11 16.59 10.99 -37.28
CA ILE A 11 15.32 10.73 -36.58
C ILE A 11 14.19 11.24 -37.50
N THR A 12 13.86 10.49 -38.54
CA THR A 12 12.81 10.84 -39.53
C THR A 12 11.54 10.03 -39.29
N CYS A 13 11.08 9.98 -38.04
CA CYS A 13 9.66 9.84 -37.72
C CYS A 13 9.52 9.99 -36.20
N ARG A 14 9.33 11.22 -35.71
CA ARG A 14 8.76 11.36 -34.37
C ARG A 14 7.29 11.02 -34.52
N MET A 15 6.94 9.76 -34.27
CA MET A 15 5.53 9.36 -34.18
C MET A 15 4.88 10.27 -33.14
N GLU A 16 3.85 11.01 -33.55
CA GLU A 16 3.04 11.71 -32.58
C GLU A 16 2.39 10.66 -31.67
N PRO A 17 2.45 10.82 -30.34
CA PRO A 17 1.82 9.88 -29.43
C PRO A 17 0.33 9.85 -29.72
N GLN A 18 -0.12 8.77 -30.36
CA GLN A 18 -1.54 8.52 -30.55
C GLN A 18 -2.11 8.01 -29.22
N LYS A 19 -3.25 8.57 -28.82
CA LYS A 19 -4.02 8.05 -27.70
C LYS A 19 -4.45 6.63 -28.08
N ALA A 20 -4.24 5.66 -27.18
CA ALA A 20 -4.66 4.28 -27.41
C ALA A 20 -6.15 4.24 -27.80
N ASP A 21 -6.48 3.41 -28.80
CA ASP A 21 -7.84 3.26 -29.34
C ASP A 21 -8.81 2.85 -28.22
N SER A 22 -9.90 3.59 -28.05
CA SER A 22 -10.77 3.54 -26.87
C SER A 22 -11.83 2.45 -26.96
N SER A 23 -11.44 1.21 -27.20
CA SER A 23 -12.33 0.06 -27.00
C SER A 23 -12.41 -0.25 -25.50
N ILE A 24 -13.28 0.48 -24.78
CA ILE A 24 -13.66 0.29 -23.36
C ILE A 24 -12.63 -0.48 -22.51
N ASP A 25 -11.43 0.07 -22.37
CA ASP A 25 -10.48 -0.43 -21.37
C ASP A 25 -10.95 0.09 -20.00
N ILE A 26 -11.42 -0.81 -19.16
CA ILE A 26 -11.74 -0.51 -17.76
C ILE A 26 -10.42 -0.13 -17.08
N THR A 27 -10.34 1.09 -16.57
CA THR A 27 -9.19 1.55 -15.78
C THR A 27 -9.22 0.84 -14.44
N THR A 28 -8.32 -0.11 -14.26
CA THR A 28 -8.16 -0.87 -13.03
C THR A 28 -7.10 -0.22 -12.15
N ILE A 29 -7.44 0.12 -10.91
CA ILE A 29 -6.56 0.81 -9.97
C ILE A 29 -6.60 0.06 -8.64
N SER A 30 -5.45 -0.19 -8.00
CA SER A 30 -5.48 -0.76 -6.65
C SER A 30 -5.70 0.32 -5.57
N PHE A 31 -6.18 -0.07 -4.38
CA PHE A 31 -6.29 0.85 -3.23
C PHE A 31 -4.94 1.48 -2.87
N SER A 32 -3.87 0.68 -2.89
CA SER A 32 -2.51 1.16 -2.64
C SER A 32 -2.07 2.19 -3.69
N ASP A 33 -2.49 2.04 -4.95
CA ASP A 33 -2.15 3.00 -6.00
C ASP A 33 -2.92 4.32 -5.86
N LEU A 34 -4.19 4.28 -5.43
CA LEU A 34 -4.99 5.48 -5.20
C LEU A 34 -4.37 6.41 -4.16
N LYS A 35 -3.67 5.86 -3.17
CA LYS A 35 -2.90 6.65 -2.21
C LYS A 35 -1.86 7.52 -2.91
N TYR A 36 -1.05 6.96 -3.82
CA TYR A 36 -0.06 7.74 -4.56
C TYR A 36 -0.73 8.81 -5.43
N TYR A 37 -1.91 8.52 -5.98
CA TYR A 37 -2.68 9.51 -6.73
C TYR A 37 -3.10 10.69 -5.86
N PHE A 38 -3.65 10.44 -4.67
CA PHE A 38 -4.06 11.50 -3.75
C PHE A 38 -2.88 12.27 -3.14
N GLN A 39 -1.72 11.63 -2.96
CA GLN A 39 -0.48 12.31 -2.56
C GLN A 39 0.04 13.24 -3.66
N CYS A 40 0.14 12.74 -4.90
CA CYS A 40 0.51 13.52 -6.07
C CYS A 40 0.15 12.80 -7.38
N PRO A 41 -0.78 13.33 -8.20
CA PRO A 41 -1.15 12.69 -9.48
C PRO A 41 0.03 12.52 -10.45
N TYR A 42 0.99 13.45 -10.44
CA TYR A 42 2.23 13.30 -11.20
C TYR A 42 3.10 12.16 -10.66
N GLY A 43 3.25 12.04 -9.34
CA GLY A 43 3.96 10.93 -8.71
C GLY A 43 3.36 9.57 -9.05
N PHE A 44 2.03 9.46 -8.99
CA PHE A 44 1.29 8.29 -9.48
C PHE A 44 1.62 7.98 -10.94
N LYS A 45 1.61 8.98 -11.83
CA LYS A 45 1.97 8.75 -13.24
C LYS A 45 3.38 8.19 -13.38
N MET A 46 4.35 8.72 -12.64
CA MET A 46 5.73 8.24 -12.70
C MET A 46 5.84 6.78 -12.23
N ARG A 47 5.19 6.44 -11.11
CA ARG A 47 5.28 5.11 -10.49
C ARG A 47 4.44 4.07 -11.23
N ASN A 48 3.17 4.37 -11.47
CA ASN A 48 2.16 3.42 -11.95
C ASN A 48 2.02 3.35 -13.48
N ILE A 49 2.21 4.48 -14.18
CA ILE A 49 2.05 4.53 -15.64
C ILE A 49 3.41 4.34 -16.33
N TYR A 50 4.47 4.98 -15.81
CA TYR A 50 5.81 4.88 -16.40
C TYR A 50 6.69 3.80 -15.75
N GLY A 51 6.27 3.22 -14.64
CA GLY A 51 6.97 2.09 -14.02
C GLY A 51 8.27 2.47 -13.30
N PHE A 52 8.48 3.75 -12.95
CA PHE A 52 9.64 4.13 -12.14
C PHE A 52 9.51 3.57 -10.73
N ASN A 53 10.50 2.77 -10.32
CA ASN A 53 10.61 2.27 -8.95
C ASN A 53 11.71 3.04 -8.21
N VAL A 54 11.38 3.54 -7.02
CA VAL A 54 12.25 4.40 -6.21
C VAL A 54 13.11 3.50 -5.32
N GLY A 55 14.16 2.93 -5.91
CA GLY A 55 15.15 2.12 -5.21
C GLY A 55 14.66 0.74 -4.75
N PHE A 56 15.63 -0.13 -4.46
CA PHE A 56 15.41 -1.45 -3.89
C PHE A 56 15.67 -1.38 -2.39
N ASN A 57 14.67 -1.71 -1.58
CA ASN A 57 14.87 -1.95 -0.15
C ASN A 57 15.17 -3.44 0.06
N GLU A 58 16.27 -3.78 0.72
CA GLU A 58 16.61 -5.18 1.05
C GLU A 58 15.55 -5.85 1.93
N ARG A 59 14.72 -5.04 2.60
CA ARG A 59 13.58 -5.45 3.42
C ARG A 59 12.29 -5.65 2.62
N LEU A 60 12.31 -5.47 1.30
CA LEU A 60 11.14 -5.70 0.44
C LEU A 60 10.64 -7.14 0.61
N GLY A 61 9.33 -7.28 0.81
CA GLY A 61 8.69 -8.57 1.09
C GLY A 61 8.57 -8.90 2.58
N TYR A 62 9.19 -8.13 3.48
CA TYR A 62 9.03 -8.29 4.93
C TYR A 62 7.57 -8.14 5.36
N GLY A 63 6.94 -6.99 5.10
CA GLY A 63 5.53 -6.74 5.44
C GLY A 63 4.60 -7.79 4.84
N LYS A 64 4.76 -8.11 3.55
CA LYS A 64 3.98 -9.16 2.87
C LYS A 64 4.09 -10.53 3.57
N SER A 65 5.29 -10.91 4.00
CA SER A 65 5.50 -12.17 4.71
C SER A 65 4.78 -12.19 6.05
N ILE A 66 4.79 -11.07 6.78
CA ILE A 66 4.08 -10.94 8.05
C ILE A 66 2.56 -11.01 7.84
N HIS A 67 2.00 -10.28 6.86
CA HIS A 67 0.57 -10.35 6.54
C HIS A 67 0.15 -11.78 6.16
N SER A 68 0.96 -12.48 5.36
CA SER A 68 0.68 -13.87 4.97
C SER A 68 0.62 -14.80 6.19
N ALA A 69 1.56 -14.66 7.13
CA ALA A 69 1.55 -15.42 8.37
C ALA A 69 0.33 -15.08 9.25
N LEU A 70 0.01 -13.79 9.42
CA LEU A 70 -1.15 -13.35 10.18
C LEU A 70 -2.45 -13.86 9.57
N ALA A 71 -2.57 -13.85 8.25
CA ALA A 71 -3.73 -14.37 7.56
C ALA A 71 -3.97 -15.85 7.87
N GLU A 72 -2.92 -16.67 7.99
CA GLU A 72 -3.09 -18.06 8.41
C GLU A 72 -3.51 -18.18 9.89
N VAL A 73 -2.91 -17.38 10.78
CA VAL A 73 -3.35 -17.29 12.19
C VAL A 73 -4.83 -16.96 12.28
N HIS A 74 -5.31 -15.94 11.58
CA HIS A 74 -6.72 -15.53 11.63
C HIS A 74 -7.66 -16.53 10.97
N ARG A 75 -7.20 -17.27 9.94
CA ARG A 75 -7.98 -18.38 9.38
C ARG A 75 -8.16 -19.49 10.41
N SER A 76 -7.11 -19.89 11.11
CA SER A 76 -7.22 -20.87 12.20
C SER A 76 -8.13 -20.39 13.34
N ILE A 77 -8.09 -19.10 13.71
CA ILE A 77 -9.05 -18.53 14.68
C ILE A 77 -10.48 -18.64 14.15
N LYS A 78 -10.71 -18.27 12.88
CA LYS A 78 -12.02 -18.34 12.24
C LYS A 78 -12.56 -19.77 12.18
N ASP A 79 -11.67 -20.75 11.96
CA ASP A 79 -11.98 -22.17 11.90
C ASP A 79 -11.99 -22.84 13.29
N GLN A 80 -11.84 -22.05 14.37
CA GLN A 80 -11.86 -22.47 15.78
C GLN A 80 -10.75 -23.47 16.15
N GLU A 81 -9.62 -23.39 15.46
CA GLU A 81 -8.43 -24.19 15.75
C GLU A 81 -7.62 -23.55 16.88
N THR A 82 -6.98 -24.40 17.70
CA THR A 82 -6.09 -23.93 18.76
C THR A 82 -4.77 -23.49 18.17
N ILE A 83 -4.43 -22.20 18.27
CA ILE A 83 -3.10 -21.71 17.91
C ILE A 83 -2.09 -22.19 18.97
N THR A 84 -1.09 -22.95 18.54
CA THR A 84 0.00 -23.45 19.40
C THR A 84 1.31 -22.72 19.10
N GLU A 85 2.25 -22.72 20.05
CA GLU A 85 3.61 -22.19 19.80
C GLU A 85 4.30 -22.90 18.62
N GLU A 86 4.01 -24.20 18.44
CA GLU A 86 4.48 -25.00 17.31
C GLU A 86 3.95 -24.45 15.98
N MET A 87 2.66 -24.10 15.93
CA MET A 87 2.08 -23.45 14.76
C MET A 87 2.78 -22.11 14.45
N VAL A 88 3.11 -21.29 15.46
CA VAL A 88 3.85 -20.03 15.25
C VAL A 88 5.22 -20.27 14.63
N ARG A 89 5.93 -21.31 15.10
CA ARG A 89 7.22 -21.71 14.54
C ARG A 89 7.07 -22.12 13.07
N ASP A 90 6.09 -22.97 12.77
CA ASP A 90 5.88 -23.50 11.42
C ASP A 90 5.40 -22.41 10.43
N LEU A 91 4.55 -21.49 10.90
CA LEU A 91 4.14 -20.29 10.17
C LEU A 91 5.35 -19.43 9.79
N SER A 92 6.26 -19.25 10.74
CA SER A 92 7.46 -18.45 10.51
C SER A 92 8.42 -19.08 9.50
N GLU A 93 8.42 -20.40 9.37
CA GLU A 93 9.26 -21.12 8.40
C GLU A 93 8.61 -21.18 7.02
N THR A 94 7.28 -21.20 6.97
CA THR A 94 6.51 -21.31 5.73
C THR A 94 6.31 -19.96 5.04
N HIS A 95 6.03 -18.90 5.80
CA HIS A 95 5.60 -17.60 5.26
C HIS A 95 6.70 -16.55 5.19
N LEU A 96 7.78 -16.69 5.97
CA LEU A 96 8.85 -15.71 5.98
C LEU A 96 9.79 -15.91 4.78
N HIS A 97 9.53 -15.14 3.72
CA HIS A 97 10.35 -15.13 2.52
C HIS A 97 10.98 -13.76 2.30
N PHE A 98 12.30 -13.69 2.38
CA PHE A 98 13.08 -12.46 2.21
C PHE A 98 13.98 -12.55 0.97
N PRO A 99 13.41 -12.44 -0.25
CA PRO A 99 14.13 -12.72 -1.50
C PRO A 99 15.27 -11.75 -1.81
N TYR A 100 15.28 -10.58 -1.17
CA TYR A 100 16.24 -9.51 -1.41
C TYR A 100 17.21 -9.27 -0.23
N ALA A 101 17.05 -10.01 0.88
CA ALA A 101 17.95 -9.94 2.03
C ALA A 101 19.14 -10.91 1.80
N TYR A 102 20.10 -10.47 0.97
CA TYR A 102 21.26 -11.29 0.60
C TYR A 102 22.26 -11.48 1.74
N ASP A 103 22.38 -10.49 2.63
CA ASP A 103 23.19 -10.63 3.84
C ASP A 103 22.54 -11.61 4.83
N GLU A 104 23.27 -12.65 5.20
CA GLU A 104 22.74 -13.71 6.06
C GLU A 104 22.40 -13.22 7.47
N ASN A 105 23.16 -12.24 8.00
CA ASN A 105 22.89 -11.69 9.32
C ASN A 105 21.59 -10.87 9.30
N LEU A 106 21.42 -10.02 8.29
CA LEU A 106 20.20 -9.26 8.06
C LEU A 106 18.99 -10.18 7.93
N ARG A 107 19.09 -11.23 7.09
CA ARG A 107 18.01 -12.21 6.90
C ARG A 107 17.65 -12.91 8.21
N ARG A 108 18.65 -13.30 9.00
CA ARG A 108 18.46 -13.94 10.31
C ARG A 108 17.80 -12.98 11.31
N ASP A 109 18.26 -11.74 11.36
CA ASP A 109 17.74 -10.73 12.28
C ASP A 109 16.31 -10.33 11.92
N MET A 110 15.99 -10.20 10.63
CA MET A 110 14.63 -10.01 10.13
C MET A 110 13.73 -11.19 10.51
N GLY A 111 14.19 -12.42 10.31
CA GLY A 111 13.46 -13.63 10.71
C GLY A 111 13.20 -13.68 12.21
N ALA A 112 14.19 -13.36 13.04
CA ALA A 112 14.05 -13.30 14.49
C ALA A 112 13.05 -12.21 14.93
N LYS A 113 13.12 -11.02 14.30
CA LYS A 113 12.17 -9.93 14.55
C LYS A 113 10.73 -10.33 14.19
N ALA A 114 10.54 -10.95 13.02
CA ALA A 114 9.26 -11.44 12.55
C ALA A 114 8.65 -12.48 13.50
N LYS A 115 9.44 -13.47 13.92
CA LYS A 115 9.01 -14.50 14.89
C LYS A 115 8.56 -13.88 16.21
N LYS A 116 9.34 -12.93 16.74
CA LYS A 116 9.00 -12.22 17.98
C LYS A 116 7.70 -11.41 17.84
N MET A 117 7.54 -10.71 16.72
CA MET A 117 6.36 -9.92 16.40
C MET A 117 5.11 -10.80 16.34
N LEU A 118 5.14 -11.90 15.58
CA LEU A 118 4.04 -12.85 15.47
C LEU A 118 3.68 -13.45 16.83
N SER A 119 4.68 -13.90 17.60
CA SER A 119 4.43 -14.48 18.93
C SER A 119 3.78 -13.47 19.88
N THR A 120 4.25 -12.21 19.86
CA THR A 120 3.69 -11.12 20.69
C THR A 120 2.25 -10.82 20.30
N TYR A 121 1.97 -10.75 18.99
CA TYR A 121 0.62 -10.53 18.48
C TYR A 121 -0.34 -11.64 18.89
N ILE A 122 0.06 -12.90 18.70
CA ILE A 122 -0.76 -14.08 19.01
C ILE A 122 -1.10 -14.12 20.51
N GLU A 123 -0.12 -13.87 21.38
CA GLU A 123 -0.38 -13.82 22.82
C GLU A 123 -1.34 -12.67 23.18
N ALA A 124 -1.14 -11.49 22.59
CA ALA A 124 -2.01 -10.33 22.82
C ALA A 124 -3.45 -10.55 22.30
N LYS A 125 -3.63 -11.40 21.30
CA LYS A 125 -4.91 -11.68 20.62
C LYS A 125 -5.43 -13.10 20.84
N LYS A 126 -4.95 -13.81 21.85
CA LYS A 126 -5.35 -15.20 22.17
C LYS A 126 -6.85 -15.38 22.42
N ASP A 127 -7.53 -14.33 22.85
CA ASP A 127 -8.96 -14.33 23.15
C ASP A 127 -9.83 -13.80 21.99
N LEU A 128 -9.24 -13.44 20.86
CA LEU A 128 -9.98 -13.01 19.67
C LEU A 128 -10.83 -14.17 19.14
N LYS A 129 -12.17 -14.00 19.10
CA LYS A 129 -13.11 -15.10 18.80
C LYS A 129 -14.12 -14.85 17.68
N ASP A 130 -14.14 -13.67 17.07
CA ASP A 130 -15.13 -13.31 16.04
C ASP A 130 -14.50 -12.73 14.78
N VAL A 131 -13.77 -13.56 14.04
CA VAL A 131 -13.21 -13.20 12.73
C VAL A 131 -14.26 -13.43 11.63
N GLU A 132 -14.66 -12.37 10.94
CA GLU A 132 -15.65 -12.44 9.86
C GLU A 132 -14.98 -12.75 8.50
N TYR A 133 -13.95 -11.98 8.15
CA TYR A 133 -13.17 -12.16 6.92
C TYR A 133 -11.67 -12.00 7.17
N VAL A 134 -10.88 -12.75 6.41
CA VAL A 134 -9.41 -12.71 6.42
C VAL A 134 -8.95 -12.58 4.99
N GLU A 135 -8.05 -11.64 4.70
CA GLU A 135 -7.54 -11.35 3.35
C GLU A 135 -8.68 -11.22 2.33
N MET A 136 -9.68 -10.39 2.65
CA MET A 136 -10.88 -10.23 1.84
C MET A 136 -10.57 -9.43 0.58
N ASP A 137 -10.57 -10.09 -0.57
CA ASP A 137 -10.48 -9.40 -1.87
C ASP A 137 -11.75 -8.57 -2.10
N VAL A 138 -11.57 -7.32 -2.52
CA VAL A 138 -12.66 -6.39 -2.83
C VAL A 138 -12.49 -5.81 -4.22
N ALA A 139 -13.61 -5.68 -4.93
CA ALA A 139 -13.67 -5.12 -6.27
C ALA A 139 -14.84 -4.13 -6.35
N ILE A 140 -14.53 -2.83 -6.41
CA ILE A 140 -15.52 -1.76 -6.46
C ILE A 140 -15.58 -1.21 -7.89
N LYS A 141 -16.73 -1.40 -8.54
CA LYS A 141 -17.02 -0.78 -9.83
C LYS A 141 -17.71 0.57 -9.59
N PHE A 142 -16.93 1.66 -9.63
CA PHE A 142 -17.44 3.01 -9.44
C PHE A 142 -18.14 3.58 -10.70
N SER A 143 -17.80 3.06 -11.88
CA SER A 143 -18.47 3.36 -13.14
C SER A 143 -18.21 2.24 -14.15
N ASP A 144 -18.79 2.32 -15.36
CA ASP A 144 -18.45 1.41 -16.46
C ASP A 144 -16.99 1.48 -16.92
N GLU A 145 -16.24 2.45 -16.40
CA GLU A 145 -14.89 2.78 -16.85
C GLU A 145 -13.84 2.66 -15.75
N ILE A 146 -14.26 2.53 -14.47
CA ILE A 146 -13.38 2.58 -13.31
C ILE A 146 -13.67 1.38 -12.41
N LEU A 147 -12.66 0.52 -12.28
CA LEU A 147 -12.63 -0.60 -11.35
C LEU A 147 -11.52 -0.36 -10.34
N VAL A 148 -11.85 -0.47 -9.07
CA VAL A 148 -10.88 -0.36 -7.99
C VAL A 148 -10.78 -1.69 -7.25
N LEU A 149 -9.58 -2.22 -7.18
CA LEU A 149 -9.27 -3.48 -6.51
C LEU A 149 -8.59 -3.22 -5.18
N GLY A 150 -8.86 -4.07 -4.21
CA GLY A 150 -8.20 -3.99 -2.92
C GLY A 150 -8.25 -5.33 -2.21
N ARG A 151 -7.53 -5.37 -1.09
CA ARG A 151 -7.60 -6.48 -0.16
C ARG A 151 -7.62 -5.93 1.26
N ILE A 152 -8.61 -6.35 2.03
CA ILE A 152 -8.74 -6.00 3.44
C ILE A 152 -8.07 -7.11 4.25
N ASP A 153 -7.11 -6.78 5.10
CA ASP A 153 -6.35 -7.78 5.86
C ASP A 153 -7.26 -8.59 6.79
N LEU A 154 -8.05 -7.91 7.61
CA LEU A 154 -8.93 -8.56 8.60
C LEU A 154 -10.21 -7.75 8.81
N VAL A 155 -11.34 -8.47 8.84
CA VAL A 155 -12.62 -7.96 9.32
C VAL A 155 -13.05 -8.82 10.50
N ARG A 156 -13.27 -8.20 11.64
CA ARG A 156 -13.68 -8.87 12.89
C ARG A 156 -14.87 -8.17 13.53
N LYS A 157 -15.51 -8.86 14.46
CA LYS A 157 -16.47 -8.23 15.37
C LYS A 157 -15.79 -7.91 16.70
N SER A 158 -16.21 -6.82 17.34
CA SER A 158 -15.93 -6.59 18.75
C SER A 158 -16.81 -7.49 19.61
N ASP A 159 -16.49 -7.58 20.90
CA ASP A 159 -17.31 -8.32 21.90
C ASP A 159 -18.74 -7.78 21.99
N THR A 160 -18.94 -6.51 21.63
CA THR A 160 -20.21 -5.80 21.55
C THR A 160 -20.91 -5.96 20.20
N GLY A 161 -20.30 -6.67 19.24
CA GLY A 161 -20.87 -6.99 17.93
C GLY A 161 -20.63 -5.94 16.84
N GLU A 162 -19.81 -4.92 17.11
CA GLU A 162 -19.47 -3.88 16.12
C GLU A 162 -18.48 -4.44 15.09
N ILE A 163 -18.66 -4.08 13.82
CA ILE A 163 -17.77 -4.50 12.74
C ILE A 163 -16.54 -3.61 12.70
N VAL A 164 -15.36 -4.22 12.82
CA VAL A 164 -14.07 -3.54 12.80
C VAL A 164 -13.25 -4.06 11.62
N ILE A 165 -12.83 -3.13 10.76
CA ILE A 165 -11.86 -3.38 9.70
C ILE A 165 -10.48 -3.07 10.25
N VAL A 166 -9.57 -4.04 10.20
CA VAL A 166 -8.20 -3.91 10.71
C VAL A 166 -7.22 -3.95 9.54
N ASP A 167 -6.31 -2.98 9.53
CA ASP A 167 -5.16 -2.89 8.62
C ASP A 167 -3.88 -3.03 9.45
N PHE A 168 -3.06 -4.02 9.12
CA PHE A 168 -1.84 -4.31 9.85
C PHE A 168 -0.66 -3.51 9.30
N LYS A 169 0.21 -3.06 10.19
CA LYS A 169 1.42 -2.30 9.82
C LYS A 169 2.63 -2.73 10.60
N THR A 170 3.75 -2.82 9.91
CA THR A 170 5.07 -2.88 10.54
C THR A 170 5.75 -1.51 10.48
N ASN A 171 6.73 -1.27 11.34
CA ASN A 171 7.54 -0.05 11.32
C ASN A 171 8.38 0.04 10.04
N GLU A 172 8.78 -1.09 9.47
CA GLU A 172 9.38 -1.15 8.14
C GLU A 172 8.43 -0.58 7.06
N ASP A 173 7.13 -0.88 7.15
CA ASP A 173 6.13 -0.27 6.26
C ASP A 173 5.88 1.20 6.60
N ALA A 174 5.84 1.56 7.89
CA ALA A 174 5.57 2.92 8.37
C ALA A 174 6.71 3.93 8.08
N GLN A 175 7.95 3.46 7.93
CA GLN A 175 9.07 4.30 7.50
C GLN A 175 8.94 4.73 6.03
N GLU A 176 8.24 3.95 5.21
CA GLU A 176 7.99 4.26 3.80
C GLU A 176 6.65 4.99 3.58
N GLU A 177 5.73 4.94 4.56
CA GLU A 177 4.32 5.26 4.31
C GLU A 177 3.59 6.01 5.43
N GLU A 178 3.26 7.29 5.21
CA GLU A 178 2.12 7.92 5.90
C GLU A 178 0.82 7.31 5.35
N ILE A 179 0.06 6.61 6.20
CA ILE A 179 -1.27 6.11 5.83
C ILE A 179 -2.21 7.29 5.78
N SER A 180 -2.73 7.58 4.59
CA SER A 180 -3.84 8.52 4.47
C SER A 180 -5.09 7.85 5.04
N GLN A 181 -5.85 8.61 5.82
CA GLN A 181 -7.20 8.25 6.25
C GLN A 181 -8.07 7.73 5.08
N ASP A 182 -7.79 8.19 3.86
CA ASP A 182 -8.47 7.75 2.63
C ASP A 182 -8.28 6.27 2.30
N GLN A 183 -7.10 5.71 2.59
CA GLN A 183 -6.83 4.29 2.31
C GLN A 183 -7.71 3.39 3.18
N LEU A 184 -7.85 3.73 4.46
CA LEU A 184 -8.70 2.98 5.39
C LEU A 184 -10.19 3.13 5.06
N LEU A 185 -10.60 4.34 4.70
CA LEU A 185 -11.98 4.58 4.25
C LEU A 185 -12.29 3.84 2.94
N LEU A 186 -11.30 3.62 2.06
CA LEU A 186 -11.46 2.77 0.87
C LEU A 186 -11.73 1.31 1.26
N TYR A 187 -11.05 0.77 2.27
CA TYR A 187 -11.37 -0.56 2.80
C TYR A 187 -12.79 -0.64 3.34
N ALA A 188 -13.24 0.36 4.11
CA ALA A 188 -14.62 0.44 4.59
C ALA A 188 -15.65 0.48 3.46
N LEU A 189 -15.36 1.23 2.40
CA LEU A 189 -16.20 1.29 1.22
C LEU A 189 -16.23 -0.07 0.49
N GLY A 190 -15.08 -0.73 0.32
CA GLY A 190 -14.97 -2.06 -0.28
C GLY A 190 -15.76 -3.13 0.47
N TYR A 191 -15.66 -3.14 1.79
CA TYR A 191 -16.49 -3.99 2.65
C TYR A 191 -17.99 -3.73 2.42
N THR A 192 -18.38 -2.45 2.37
CA THR A 192 -19.79 -2.05 2.16
C THR A 192 -20.32 -2.52 0.82
N TYR A 193 -19.56 -2.34 -0.27
CA TYR A 193 -19.97 -2.80 -1.60
C TYR A 193 -20.07 -4.32 -1.70
N THR A 194 -19.24 -5.05 -0.95
CA THR A 194 -19.17 -6.51 -1.04
C THR A 194 -20.22 -7.18 -0.17
N THR A 195 -20.52 -6.63 1.00
CA THR A 195 -21.40 -7.25 2.00
C THR A 195 -22.78 -6.59 2.12
N GLY A 196 -22.94 -5.36 1.62
CA GLY A 196 -24.12 -4.53 1.84
C GLY A 196 -24.22 -3.95 3.25
N LYS A 197 -23.20 -4.13 4.10
CA LYS A 197 -23.16 -3.64 5.48
C LYS A 197 -22.08 -2.59 5.64
N MET A 198 -22.33 -1.58 6.47
CA MET A 198 -21.30 -0.64 6.87
C MET A 198 -20.50 -1.20 8.05
N ALA A 199 -19.18 -1.02 8.01
CA ALA A 199 -18.36 -1.22 9.19
C ALA A 199 -18.55 -0.04 10.17
N ASP A 200 -18.40 -0.31 11.46
CA ASP A 200 -18.51 0.70 12.52
C ASP A 200 -17.17 1.41 12.74
N PHE A 201 -16.07 0.64 12.67
CA PHE A 201 -14.73 1.15 12.91
C PHE A 201 -13.72 0.69 11.86
N ILE A 202 -12.73 1.56 11.65
CA ILE A 202 -11.43 1.21 11.08
C ILE A 202 -10.38 1.23 12.18
N GLU A 203 -9.41 0.32 12.11
CA GLU A 203 -8.34 0.17 13.08
C GLU A 203 -7.01 -0.04 12.35
N ILE A 204 -6.02 0.81 12.63
CA ILE A 204 -4.63 0.50 12.29
C ILE A 204 -4.03 -0.24 13.48
N TYR A 205 -3.50 -1.43 13.24
CA TYR A 205 -2.74 -2.18 14.24
C TYR A 205 -1.26 -2.15 13.89
N ASN A 206 -0.46 -1.43 14.69
CA ASN A 206 0.99 -1.44 14.54
C ASN A 206 1.59 -2.67 15.25
N LEU A 207 2.11 -3.61 14.47
CA LEU A 207 2.60 -4.90 14.93
C LEU A 207 3.89 -4.80 15.77
N ASP A 208 4.72 -3.78 15.55
CA ASP A 208 5.95 -3.57 16.32
C ASP A 208 5.69 -3.06 17.74
N SER A 209 4.73 -2.14 17.87
CA SER A 209 4.43 -1.43 19.13
C SER A 209 3.21 -2.00 19.87
N GLY A 210 2.35 -2.75 19.17
CA GLY A 210 1.05 -3.19 19.68
C GLY A 210 0.02 -2.07 19.82
N VAL A 211 0.29 -0.88 19.25
CA VAL A 211 -0.63 0.26 19.31
C VAL A 211 -1.79 0.07 18.34
N GLU A 212 -3.00 0.31 18.84
CA GLU A 212 -4.26 0.30 18.09
C GLU A 212 -4.78 1.74 17.92
N ASP A 213 -4.84 2.22 16.69
CA ASP A 213 -5.52 3.49 16.34
C ASP A 213 -6.87 3.17 15.72
N ARG A 214 -7.91 3.20 16.56
CA ARG A 214 -9.30 2.93 16.16
C ARG A 214 -10.07 4.23 15.94
N ARG A 215 -10.79 4.30 14.83
CA ARG A 215 -11.62 5.45 14.46
C ARG A 215 -13.00 5.02 13.97
N ALA A 216 -14.03 5.73 14.40
CA ALA A 216 -15.40 5.51 13.94
C ALA A 216 -15.55 5.93 12.47
N ILE A 217 -16.22 5.11 11.69
CA ILE A 217 -16.54 5.42 10.30
C ILE A 217 -17.75 6.35 10.26
N ARG A 218 -17.69 7.35 9.38
CA ARG A 218 -18.81 8.24 9.12
C ARG A 218 -19.23 8.16 7.65
N LEU A 219 -20.54 8.12 7.43
CA LEU A 219 -21.12 7.99 6.10
C LEU A 219 -20.75 9.14 5.16
N ASP A 220 -20.68 10.37 5.67
CA ASP A 220 -20.31 11.54 4.87
C ASP A 220 -18.88 11.44 4.31
N LEU A 221 -17.94 10.91 5.10
CA LEU A 221 -16.56 10.67 4.65
C LEU A 221 -16.48 9.63 3.54
N LEU A 222 -17.30 8.57 3.59
CA LEU A 222 -17.36 7.54 2.54
C LEU A 222 -17.92 8.11 1.23
N ILE A 223 -19.00 8.88 1.31
CA ILE A 223 -19.61 9.54 0.15
C ILE A 223 -18.63 10.50 -0.52
N ASP A 224 -17.88 11.29 0.27
CA ASP A 224 -16.92 12.24 -0.28
C ASP A 224 -15.66 11.55 -0.83
N LEU A 225 -15.23 10.44 -0.25
CA LEU A 225 -14.18 9.61 -0.81
C LEU A 225 -14.59 9.01 -2.17
N GLU A 226 -15.79 8.43 -2.27
CA GLU A 226 -16.30 7.88 -3.52
C GLU A 226 -16.26 8.91 -4.66
N LYS A 227 -16.73 10.14 -4.42
CA LYS A 227 -16.65 11.22 -5.40
C LYS A 227 -15.21 11.51 -5.85
N ARG A 228 -14.27 11.55 -4.90
CA ARG A 228 -12.85 11.81 -5.20
C ARG A 228 -12.21 10.67 -5.98
N VAL A 229 -12.57 9.42 -5.70
CA VAL A 229 -12.09 8.24 -6.45
C VAL A 229 -12.61 8.25 -7.88
N ILE A 230 -13.90 8.58 -8.08
CA ILE A 230 -14.49 8.72 -9.42
C ILE A 230 -13.79 9.83 -10.22
N GLU A 231 -13.54 10.97 -9.58
CA GLU A 231 -12.80 12.08 -10.21
C GLU A 231 -11.35 11.69 -10.54
N ALA A 232 -10.66 11.01 -9.62
CA ALA A 232 -9.33 10.49 -9.83
C ALA A 232 -9.26 9.55 -11.06
N GLY A 233 -10.16 8.56 -11.14
CA GLY A 233 -10.23 7.65 -12.27
C GLY A 233 -10.50 8.35 -13.60
N ARG A 234 -11.40 9.35 -13.62
CA ARG A 234 -11.66 10.19 -14.80
C ARG A 234 -10.41 10.95 -15.24
N ASN A 235 -9.65 11.50 -14.31
CA ASN A 235 -8.42 12.24 -14.62
C ASN A 235 -7.28 11.33 -15.09
N ILE A 236 -7.11 10.15 -14.47
CA ILE A 236 -6.16 9.12 -14.91
C ILE A 236 -6.44 8.74 -16.37
N ARG A 237 -7.69 8.42 -16.70
CA ARG A 237 -8.09 8.04 -18.06
C ARG A 237 -7.90 9.15 -19.09
N LYS A 238 -8.15 10.41 -18.69
CA LYS A 238 -7.88 11.57 -19.56
C LYS A 238 -6.38 11.85 -19.74
N GLY A 239 -5.51 11.24 -18.94
CA GLY A 239 -4.09 11.56 -18.87
C GLY A 239 -3.83 12.93 -18.25
N THR A 240 -4.78 13.45 -17.49
CA THR A 240 -4.67 14.75 -16.83
C THR A 240 -3.82 14.60 -15.57
N VAL A 241 -2.68 15.27 -15.55
CA VAL A 241 -1.74 15.23 -14.43
C VAL A 241 -1.81 16.53 -13.64
N GLY A 242 -2.15 16.40 -12.36
CA GLY A 242 -2.01 17.46 -11.38
C GLY A 242 -0.68 17.37 -10.62
N PHE A 243 -0.34 18.46 -9.94
CA PHE A 243 0.80 18.49 -9.02
C PHE A 243 0.34 18.93 -7.63
N THR A 244 1.03 18.48 -6.59
CA THR A 244 0.80 18.88 -5.20
C THR A 244 2.02 19.63 -4.66
N ASP A 245 1.90 20.26 -3.49
CA ASP A 245 2.97 21.06 -2.87
C ASP A 245 3.84 20.26 -1.89
N ASN A 246 3.46 19.02 -1.56
CA ASN A 246 4.23 18.16 -0.67
C ASN A 246 5.42 17.51 -1.41
N CYS A 247 6.38 18.33 -1.84
CA CYS A 247 7.51 17.90 -2.66
C CYS A 247 8.80 17.63 -1.87
N ALA A 248 8.82 17.92 -0.56
CA ALA A 248 10.04 17.87 0.26
C ALA A 248 10.65 16.46 0.32
N LYS A 249 9.80 15.43 0.45
CA LYS A 249 10.18 14.01 0.50
C LYS A 249 9.82 13.25 -0.79
N CYS A 250 9.59 13.96 -1.90
CA CYS A 250 9.17 13.32 -3.16
C CYS A 250 10.38 12.73 -3.89
N ASP A 251 10.36 11.42 -4.13
CA ASP A 251 11.42 10.69 -4.84
C ASP A 251 11.64 11.19 -6.27
N PHE A 252 10.59 11.72 -6.90
CA PHE A 252 10.62 12.21 -8.28
C PHE A 252 11.02 13.68 -8.39
N ARG A 253 11.42 14.35 -7.30
CA ARG A 253 11.74 15.79 -7.29
C ARG A 253 12.78 16.17 -8.36
N GLY A 254 13.79 15.35 -8.57
CA GLY A 254 14.86 15.61 -9.54
C GLY A 254 14.43 15.54 -11.02
N ILE A 255 13.31 14.88 -11.31
CA ILE A 255 12.76 14.74 -12.67
C ILE A 255 11.37 15.37 -12.81
N CYS A 256 10.88 16.03 -11.77
CA CYS A 256 9.58 16.68 -11.76
C CYS A 256 9.61 17.97 -12.58
N PRO A 257 8.67 18.18 -13.51
CA PRO A 257 8.61 19.40 -14.31
C PRO A 257 8.05 20.60 -13.54
N LYS A 258 7.52 20.38 -12.32
CA LYS A 258 7.08 21.48 -11.45
C LYS A 258 8.33 22.25 -10.99
N PRO A 259 8.42 23.57 -11.25
CA PRO A 259 9.54 24.36 -10.76
C PRO A 259 9.59 24.26 -9.23
N ALA A 260 10.75 23.91 -8.68
CA ALA A 260 10.94 23.93 -7.24
C ALA A 260 10.66 25.36 -6.75
N ASN A 261 9.79 25.52 -5.75
CA ASN A 261 9.71 26.79 -5.04
C ASN A 261 11.13 27.11 -4.56
N ALA A 262 11.65 28.25 -5.03
CA ALA A 262 13.01 28.70 -4.83
C ALA A 262 13.19 29.17 -3.38
N ASP A 263 13.21 28.25 -2.42
CA ASP A 263 13.60 28.52 -1.04
C ASP A 263 13.98 27.20 -0.34
N LEU A 264 15.09 26.61 -0.74
CA LEU A 264 15.83 25.65 0.08
C LEU A 264 17.30 25.91 -0.22
N LYS A 265 17.91 26.79 0.58
CA LYS A 265 19.36 26.95 0.64
C LYS A 265 19.95 25.56 0.86
N LEU A 266 20.71 25.09 -0.12
CA LEU A 266 21.72 24.07 0.10
C LEU A 266 22.61 24.61 1.22
N THR A 267 22.48 24.07 2.42
CA THR A 267 23.54 24.20 3.41
C THR A 267 24.67 23.36 2.89
N ASP A 268 25.71 24.03 2.39
CA ASP A 268 26.99 23.43 2.10
C ASP A 268 27.43 22.64 3.34
N HIS A 269 27.63 21.34 3.16
CA HIS A 269 28.38 20.57 4.13
C HIS A 269 29.84 21.01 3.97
N ASP A 270 30.27 21.86 4.88
CA ASP A 270 31.68 22.21 5.07
C ASP A 270 32.49 20.93 5.29
N ASP A 271 33.43 20.70 4.38
CA ASP A 271 34.58 19.82 4.56
C ASP A 271 35.34 20.24 5.82
N HIS A 272 35.39 19.35 6.81
CA HIS A 272 36.38 19.45 7.87
C HIS A 272 37.11 18.11 8.06
N SER A 273 38.37 18.17 7.60
CA SER A 273 39.61 17.56 8.13
C SER A 273 39.82 16.06 8.02
#